data_AF-A0AAV2H1H7-F1
#
_entry.id   AF-A0AAV2H1H7-F1
#
_cell.length_a   1.000
_cell.length_b   1.000
_cell.length_c   1.000
_cell.angle_alpha   90.00
_cell.angle_beta   90.00
_cell.angle_gamma   90.00
#
_symmetry.space_group_name_H-M   'P 1'
#
loop_
_entity.id
_entity.type
_entity.pdbx_description
1 polymer ?
#
loop_
_entity_poly.entity_id
_entity_poly.type
_entity_poly.pdbx_seq_one_letter_code
_entity_poly.pdbx_strand_id
1 'polypeptide(L)' 'RTIFTSQQLEHLERAFNEARYPDVYARELLSARTDLPEDRIQV' A
#
# COMPACT_ATOMS: atom_id res chain seq x y z
N ARG A 1 0.59 16.08 -4.64
CA ARG A 1 -0.60 15.51 -3.98
C ARG A 1 -1.12 14.41 -4.88
N THR A 2 -0.88 13.16 -4.52
CA THR A 2 -1.36 12.00 -5.27
C THR A 2 -2.79 11.73 -4.81
N ILE A 3 -3.72 11.54 -5.73
CA ILE A 3 -5.07 11.12 -5.39
C ILE A 3 -5.12 9.61 -5.60
N PHE A 4 -5.25 8.87 -4.51
CA PHE A 4 -5.50 7.45 -4.55
C PHE A 4 -6.95 7.20 -4.96
N THR A 5 -7.19 6.18 -5.76
CA THR A 5 -8.54 5.69 -6.03
C THR A 5 -9.10 4.99 -4.80
N SER A 6 -10.43 4.88 -4.69
CA SER A 6 -11.08 4.17 -3.58
C SER A 6 -10.59 2.71 -3.44
N GLN A 7 -10.31 2.02 -4.56
CA GLN A 7 -9.73 0.68 -4.51
C GLN A 7 -8.31 0.66 -3.93
N GLN A 8 -7.47 1.62 -4.32
CA GLN A 8 -6.11 1.70 -3.79
C GLN A 8 -6.12 1.96 -2.27
N LEU A 9 -7.03 2.80 -1.79
CA LEU A 9 -7.20 3.04 -0.35
C LEU A 9 -7.65 1.79 0.40
N GLU A 10 -8.60 1.02 -0.14
CA GLU A 10 -9.05 -0.23 0.49
C GLU A 10 -7.90 -1.24 0.62
N HIS A 11 -7.05 -1.37 -0.41
CA HIS A 11 -5.87 -2.23 -0.35
C HIS A 11 -4.84 -1.76 0.68
N LEU A 12 -4.60 -0.45 0.76
CA LEU A 12 -3.68 0.14 1.74
C LEU A 12 -4.20 -0.02 3.18
N GLU A 13 -5.48 0.24 3.42
CA GLU A 13 -6.10 0.09 4.74
C GLU A 13 -6.11 -1.37 5.20
N ARG A 14 -6.39 -2.32 4.29
CA ARG A 14 -6.34 -3.74 4.60
C ARG A 14 -4.93 -4.19 4.98
N ALA A 15 -3.93 -3.73 4.22
CA ALA A 15 -2.53 -4.01 4.52
C ALA A 15 -2.07 -3.40 5.84
N PHE A 16 -2.47 -2.15 6.12
CA PHE A 16 -2.19 -1.48 7.38
C PHE A 16 -2.79 -2.23 8.58
N ASN A 17 -3.97 -2.81 8.41
CA ASN A 17 -4.60 -3.64 9.45
C ASN A 17 -3.90 -5.00 9.66
N GLU A 18 -3.35 -5.61 8.60
CA GLU A 18 -2.57 -6.85 8.71
C GLU A 18 -1.17 -6.61 9.30
N ALA A 19 -0.52 -5.53 8.89
CA ALA A 19 0.81 -5.16 9.36
C ALA A 19 0.97 -3.64 9.36
N ARG A 20 1.07 -3.05 10.56
CA ARG A 20 1.37 -1.62 10.74
C ARG A 20 2.78 -1.22 10.25
N TYR A 21 3.70 -2.18 10.20
CA TYR A 21 5.06 -2.01 9.68
C TYR A 21 5.39 -3.18 8.74
N PRO A 22 4.86 -3.18 7.51
CA PRO A 22 5.20 -4.15 6.51
C PRO A 22 6.67 -4.00 6.17
N ASP A 23 7.33 -5.14 6.06
CA ASP A 23 8.68 -5.22 5.52
C ASP A 23 8.70 -4.82 4.04
N VAL A 24 9.91 -4.71 3.48
CA VAL A 24 10.14 -4.36 2.08
C VAL A 24 9.35 -5.28 1.14
N TYR A 25 9.25 -6.57 1.47
CA TYR A 25 8.55 -7.55 0.66
C TYR A 25 7.03 -7.32 0.63
N ALA A 26 6.42 -7.02 1.78
CA ALA A 26 5.01 -6.68 1.86
C ALA A 26 4.69 -5.36 1.13
N ARG A 27 5.61 -4.38 1.16
CA ARG A 27 5.45 -3.14 0.37
C ARG A 27 5.57 -3.39 -1.14
N GLU A 28 6.48 -4.24 -1.60
CA GLU A 28 6.56 -4.63 -3.03
C GLU A 28 5.29 -5.34 -3.51
N LEU A 29 4.74 -6.24 -2.69
CA LEU A 29 3.48 -6.92 -2.97
C LEU A 29 2.30 -5.95 -3.07
N LEU A 30 2.28 -4.92 -2.23
CA LEU A 30 1.25 -3.89 -2.29
C LEU A 30 1.44 -2.97 -3.49
N SER A 31 2.68 -2.65 -3.82
CA SER A 31 3.02 -1.88 -5.02
C SER A 31 2.51 -2.59 -6.28
N ALA A 32 2.78 -3.88 -6.39
CA ALA A 32 2.29 -4.71 -7.50
C ALA A 32 0.75 -4.83 -7.56
N ARG A 33 0.06 -4.79 -6.41
CA ARG A 33 -1.42 -4.90 -6.36
C ARG A 33 -2.13 -3.57 -6.58
N THR A 34 -1.56 -2.47 -6.11
CA THR A 34 -2.17 -1.14 -6.13
C THR A 34 -1.70 -0.29 -7.28
N ASP A 35 -0.70 -0.75 -8.04
CA ASP A 35 -0.01 0.01 -9.09
C ASP A 35 0.57 1.34 -8.55
N LEU A 36 0.91 1.35 -7.26
CA LEU A 36 1.52 2.48 -6.57
C LEU A 36 3.00 2.19 -6.34
N PRO A 37 3.89 3.16 -6.52
CA PRO A 37 5.30 2.94 -6.23
C PRO A 37 5.51 2.77 -4.71
N GLU A 38 6.44 1.90 -4.33
CA GLU A 38 6.71 1.50 -2.93
C GLU A 38 7.01 2.68 -2.01
N ASP A 39 7.69 3.70 -2.54
CA ASP A 39 7.99 4.96 -1.85
C ASP A 39 6.74 5.72 -1.36
N ARG A 40 5.58 5.47 -1.99
CA ARG A 40 4.29 6.05 -1.63
C ARG A 40 3.48 5.19 -0.67
N ILE A 41 3.91 3.96 -0.42
CA ILE A 41 3.31 3.04 0.54
C ILE A 41 3.95 3.32 1.90
N GLN A 42 3.49 4.42 2.51
CA GLN A 42 3.81 4.77 3.88
C GLN A 42 2.63 4.34 4.75
N VAL A 43 2.85 3.31 5.55
CA VAL A 43 1.92 2.82 6.57
C VAL A 43 2.48 3.09 7.95
#